data_AF-A0A7K2FIM9-F1
#
_entry.id   AF-A0A7K2FIM9-F1
#
_cell.length_a   1.000
_cell.length_b   1.000
_cell.length_c   1.000
_cell.angle_alpha   90.00
_cell.angle_beta   90.00
_cell.angle_gamma   90.00
#
_symmetry.space_group_name_H-M   'P 1'
#
loop_
_entity.id
_entity.type
_entity.pdbx_description
1 polymer ?
#
loop_
_entity_poly.entity_id
_entity_poly.type
_entity_poly.pdbx_seq_one_letter_code
_entity_poly.pdbx_strand_id
1 'polypeptide(L)'
;MARQPHREPPVPVPQLPLDDGQLPGSGQGASRGGNRMSGAVGRVALGGRLPRPTPQELRTAVAESISIAEVLRRLGRPDNGSQRALLRQWAAEDHLTTSHFLGQAHQRGKRGTTPVRRAEDILVRHDGKRRTRSHLLRRALREAGVPEECAECGVGSEWLGRPMTLEVDHIDGDWRDDRRENLRLLCPNCHATTSTWCRGGGRSRGQPR
;
A
#
# COMPACT_ATOMS: atom_id res chain seq x y z
N MET A 1 22.00 -49.59 6.92
CA MET A 1 21.65 -48.72 5.78
C MET A 1 20.13 -48.74 5.64
N ALA A 2 19.45 -47.71 6.14
CA ALA A 2 17.98 -47.64 6.12
C ALA A 2 17.50 -47.32 4.70
N ARG A 3 16.69 -48.20 4.13
CA ARG A 3 16.06 -48.01 2.81
C ARG A 3 14.99 -46.93 2.93
N GLN A 4 15.06 -45.91 2.08
CA GLN A 4 14.02 -44.88 2.00
C GLN A 4 12.71 -45.51 1.50
N PRO A 5 11.54 -45.16 2.07
CA PRO A 5 10.26 -45.63 1.56
C PRO A 5 9.97 -44.99 0.20
N HIS A 6 9.52 -45.81 -0.75
CA HIS A 6 9.11 -45.37 -2.08
C HIS A 6 7.98 -44.34 -1.97
N ARG A 7 8.19 -43.13 -2.51
CA ARG A 7 7.12 -42.16 -2.73
C ARG A 7 6.34 -42.58 -3.97
N GLU A 8 5.05 -42.84 -3.79
CA GLU A 8 4.14 -42.99 -4.93
C GLU A 8 4.02 -41.67 -5.70
N PRO A 9 3.89 -41.72 -7.04
CA PRO A 9 3.66 -40.54 -7.85
C PRO A 9 2.28 -39.93 -7.56
N PRO A 10 2.13 -38.60 -7.63
CA PRO A 10 0.87 -37.94 -7.34
C PRO A 10 -0.22 -38.35 -8.35
N VAL A 11 -1.42 -38.64 -7.82
CA VAL A 11 -2.62 -38.93 -8.61
C VAL A 11 -3.04 -37.67 -9.37
N PRO A 12 -3.30 -37.73 -10.69
CA PRO A 12 -3.73 -36.57 -11.46
C PRO A 12 -5.13 -36.11 -11.01
N VAL A 13 -5.26 -34.81 -10.75
CA VAL A 13 -6.52 -34.18 -10.35
C VAL A 13 -7.38 -33.91 -11.60
N PRO A 14 -8.68 -34.26 -11.64
CA PRO A 14 -9.54 -33.96 -12.77
C PRO A 14 -9.74 -32.46 -12.93
N GLN A 15 -9.57 -31.95 -14.15
CA GLN A 15 -9.86 -30.55 -14.48
C GLN A 15 -11.36 -30.37 -14.64
N LEU A 16 -11.96 -29.50 -13.82
CA LEU A 16 -13.36 -29.08 -14.00
C LEU A 16 -13.43 -28.06 -15.16
N PRO A 17 -14.51 -28.07 -15.98
CA PRO A 17 -14.69 -27.10 -17.05
C PRO A 17 -14.85 -25.69 -16.49
N LEU A 18 -14.18 -24.72 -17.11
CA LEU A 18 -14.38 -23.30 -16.84
C LEU A 18 -15.59 -22.83 -17.65
N ASP A 19 -16.68 -22.43 -16.98
CA ASP A 19 -17.82 -21.78 -17.62
C ASP A 19 -17.49 -20.30 -17.87
N ASP A 20 -17.50 -19.90 -19.15
CA ASP A 20 -17.38 -18.51 -19.61
C ASP A 20 -18.67 -17.73 -19.27
N GLY A 21 -18.72 -17.18 -18.05
CA GLY A 21 -19.82 -16.35 -17.56
C GLY A 21 -19.95 -15.02 -18.31
N GLN A 22 -20.77 -14.99 -19.36
CA GLN A 22 -21.19 -13.78 -20.07
C GLN A 22 -22.12 -12.92 -19.21
N LEU A 23 -21.70 -11.70 -18.87
CA LEU A 23 -22.55 -10.69 -18.20
C LEU A 23 -23.41 -9.92 -19.23
N PRO A 24 -24.70 -9.66 -18.96
CA PRO A 24 -25.56 -8.86 -19.82
C PRO A 24 -25.27 -7.35 -19.72
N GLY A 25 -25.33 -6.70 -20.88
CA GLY A 25 -24.88 -5.34 -21.14
C GLY A 25 -25.73 -4.22 -20.52
N SER A 26 -25.04 -3.15 -20.14
CA SER A 26 -25.58 -1.88 -19.65
C SER A 26 -26.25 -1.06 -20.75
N GLY A 27 -27.50 -0.69 -20.51
CA GLY A 27 -28.36 0.08 -21.40
C GLY A 27 -27.92 1.54 -21.61
N GLN A 28 -28.16 2.02 -22.82
CA GLN A 28 -27.88 3.36 -23.32
C GLN A 28 -29.04 4.31 -23.00
N GLY A 29 -28.75 5.53 -22.52
CA GLY A 29 -29.70 6.62 -22.37
C GLY A 29 -29.13 7.91 -22.95
N ALA A 30 -29.84 8.48 -23.94
CA ALA A 30 -29.47 9.66 -24.70
C ALA A 30 -30.20 10.93 -24.23
N SER A 31 -29.58 12.11 -24.37
CA SER A 31 -30.19 13.41 -24.75
C SER A 31 -29.13 14.53 -24.59
N ARG A 32 -28.67 15.18 -25.67
CA ARG A 32 -29.21 16.33 -26.42
C ARG A 32 -29.15 17.69 -25.69
N GLY A 33 -28.24 18.55 -26.17
CA GLY A 33 -28.58 19.87 -26.72
C GLY A 33 -28.37 21.10 -25.84
N GLY A 34 -27.82 22.17 -26.44
CA GLY A 34 -28.15 23.55 -26.08
C GLY A 34 -26.98 24.47 -25.74
N ASN A 35 -26.45 25.15 -26.75
CA ASN A 35 -25.49 26.25 -26.64
C ASN A 35 -26.24 27.59 -26.46
N ARG A 36 -25.71 28.55 -25.67
CA ARG A 36 -25.63 30.01 -26.01
C ARG A 36 -25.10 30.90 -24.87
N MET A 37 -24.47 31.98 -25.33
CA MET A 37 -23.70 33.00 -24.62
C MET A 37 -24.55 34.12 -24.01
N SER A 38 -24.09 34.77 -22.94
CA SER A 38 -23.79 36.22 -22.86
C SER A 38 -23.45 36.64 -21.42
N GLY A 39 -22.49 37.55 -21.29
CA GLY A 39 -21.81 37.87 -20.04
C GLY A 39 -22.44 38.94 -19.15
N ALA A 40 -21.82 39.16 -18.00
CA ALA A 40 -21.69 40.44 -17.30
C ALA A 40 -20.72 40.27 -16.12
N VAL A 41 -19.92 41.30 -15.90
CA VAL A 41 -18.89 41.42 -14.88
C VAL A 41 -19.54 41.57 -13.50
N GLY A 42 -19.11 40.78 -12.50
CA GLY A 42 -19.57 40.93 -11.12
C GLY A 42 -18.76 40.09 -10.13
N ARG A 43 -18.09 40.77 -9.19
CA ARG A 43 -17.38 40.16 -8.04
C ARG A 43 -18.35 39.37 -7.15
N VAL A 44 -18.19 38.06 -6.91
CA VAL A 44 -18.63 37.41 -5.64
C VAL A 44 -18.04 35.99 -5.42
N ALA A 45 -17.91 35.65 -4.13
CA ALA A 45 -18.29 34.38 -3.48
C ALA A 45 -17.31 33.20 -3.39
N LEU A 46 -16.90 32.92 -2.14
CA LEU A 46 -16.48 31.61 -1.64
C LEU A 46 -17.63 30.59 -1.87
N GLY A 47 -17.40 29.58 -2.71
CA GLY A 47 -18.33 28.45 -2.89
C GLY A 47 -18.68 28.06 -4.33
N GLY A 48 -18.23 28.81 -5.34
CA GLY A 48 -18.41 28.46 -6.76
C GLY A 48 -17.31 27.54 -7.31
N ARG A 49 -17.64 26.70 -8.30
CA ARG A 49 -16.62 26.02 -9.14
C ARG A 49 -15.76 27.11 -9.80
N LEU A 50 -14.51 27.24 -9.38
CA LEU A 50 -13.56 28.17 -9.99
C LEU A 50 -13.48 27.91 -11.51
N PRO A 51 -13.76 28.90 -12.37
CA PRO A 51 -13.77 28.74 -13.84
C PRO A 51 -12.39 28.34 -14.33
N ARG A 52 -12.27 27.69 -15.49
CA ARG A 52 -10.95 27.29 -16.04
C ARG A 52 -9.98 28.49 -16.03
N PRO A 53 -8.74 28.33 -15.55
CA PRO A 53 -7.70 29.36 -15.67
C PRO A 53 -7.48 29.76 -17.13
N THR A 54 -7.08 31.02 -17.35
CA THR A 54 -6.69 31.45 -18.68
C THR A 54 -5.45 30.68 -19.15
N PRO A 55 -5.25 30.50 -20.48
CA PRO A 55 -4.05 29.82 -20.99
C PRO A 55 -2.74 30.45 -20.50
N GLN A 56 -2.72 31.77 -20.29
CA GLN A 56 -1.55 32.49 -19.81
C GLN A 56 -1.27 32.22 -18.32
N GLU A 57 -2.31 32.25 -17.48
CA GLU A 57 -2.19 31.89 -16.05
C GLU A 57 -1.73 30.44 -15.91
N LEU A 58 -2.29 29.53 -16.71
CA LEU A 58 -1.92 28.12 -16.67
C LEU A 58 -0.46 27.90 -17.10
N ARG A 59 -0.04 28.54 -18.20
CA ARG A 59 1.36 28.47 -18.68
C ARG A 59 2.34 29.00 -17.65
N THR A 60 2.04 30.13 -17.03
CA THR A 60 2.88 30.74 -15.99
C THR A 60 2.98 29.82 -14.78
N ALA A 61 1.83 29.33 -14.28
CA ALA A 61 1.81 28.44 -13.12
C ALA A 61 2.55 27.12 -13.37
N VAL A 62 2.47 26.53 -14.57
CA VAL A 62 3.20 25.32 -14.96
C VAL A 62 4.70 25.58 -15.06
N ALA A 63 5.12 26.70 -15.67
CA ALA A 63 6.53 27.03 -15.84
C ALA A 63 7.23 27.27 -14.49
N GLU A 64 6.54 27.90 -13.53
CA GLU A 64 7.11 28.25 -12.22
C GLU A 64 6.99 27.15 -11.16
N SER A 65 6.38 26.00 -11.49
CA SER A 65 6.14 24.91 -10.53
C SER A 65 6.98 23.68 -10.85
N ILE A 66 7.35 22.94 -9.81
CA ILE A 66 8.01 21.63 -9.94
C ILE A 66 7.05 20.46 -9.68
N SER A 67 5.79 20.74 -9.39
CA SER A 67 4.77 19.72 -9.12
C SER A 67 3.34 20.21 -9.40
N ILE A 68 2.46 19.27 -9.73
CA ILE A 68 1.00 19.48 -9.89
C ILE A 68 0.37 20.16 -8.65
N ALA A 69 0.80 19.76 -7.45
CA ALA A 69 0.28 20.34 -6.20
C ALA A 69 0.65 21.83 -6.07
N GLU A 70 1.85 22.21 -6.50
CA GLU A 70 2.29 23.60 -6.53
C GLU A 70 1.53 24.42 -7.57
N VAL A 71 1.28 23.86 -8.77
CA VAL A 71 0.44 24.51 -9.79
C VAL A 71 -0.95 24.81 -9.24
N LEU A 72 -1.59 23.82 -8.62
CA LEU A 72 -2.93 24.01 -8.02
C LEU A 72 -2.90 25.07 -6.91
N ARG A 73 -1.85 25.09 -6.08
CA ARG A 73 -1.67 26.10 -5.02
C ARG A 73 -1.52 27.51 -5.60
N ARG A 74 -0.69 27.69 -6.65
CA ARG A 74 -0.51 28.98 -7.35
C ARG A 74 -1.80 29.46 -8.00
N LEU A 75 -2.61 28.54 -8.52
CA LEU A 75 -3.92 28.82 -9.11
C LEU A 75 -5.05 28.99 -8.06
N GLY A 76 -4.74 28.94 -6.76
CA GLY A 76 -5.73 29.06 -5.69
C GLY A 76 -6.74 27.91 -5.65
N ARG A 77 -6.38 26.72 -6.15
CA ARG A 77 -7.24 25.54 -6.27
C ARG A 77 -6.89 24.47 -5.25
N PRO A 78 -7.90 23.73 -4.74
CA PRO A 78 -7.66 22.63 -3.82
C PRO A 78 -6.92 21.48 -4.50
N ASP A 79 -5.96 20.90 -3.78
CA ASP A 79 -5.22 19.74 -4.26
C ASP A 79 -6.02 18.44 -4.03
N ASN A 80 -6.84 18.05 -5.00
CA ASN A 80 -7.64 16.82 -4.97
C ASN A 80 -7.68 16.12 -6.35
N GLY A 81 -8.19 14.88 -6.38
CA GLY A 81 -8.21 14.05 -7.59
C GLY A 81 -8.89 14.72 -8.79
N SER A 82 -10.04 15.36 -8.56
CA SER A 82 -10.81 16.04 -9.62
C SER A 82 -10.05 17.25 -10.20
N GLN A 83 -9.46 18.10 -9.34
CA GLN A 83 -8.68 19.24 -9.81
C GLN A 83 -7.39 18.80 -10.53
N ARG A 84 -6.75 17.73 -10.06
CA ARG A 84 -5.59 17.14 -10.74
C ARG A 84 -5.94 16.58 -12.13
N ALA A 85 -7.13 16.00 -12.29
CA ALA A 85 -7.61 15.53 -13.59
C ALA A 85 -7.87 16.70 -14.54
N LEU A 86 -8.58 17.73 -14.08
CA LEU A 86 -8.81 18.95 -14.85
C LEU A 86 -7.51 19.63 -15.27
N LEU A 87 -6.53 19.74 -14.37
CA LEU A 87 -5.25 20.34 -14.69
C LEU A 87 -4.51 19.58 -15.80
N ARG A 88 -4.54 18.24 -15.78
CA ARG A 88 -3.93 17.42 -16.85
C ARG A 88 -4.65 17.61 -18.18
N GLN A 89 -5.97 17.70 -18.15
CA GLN A 89 -6.77 17.99 -19.34
C GLN A 89 -6.40 19.36 -19.93
N TRP A 90 -6.36 20.41 -19.10
CA TRP A 90 -6.02 21.76 -19.55
C TRP A 90 -4.58 21.84 -20.08
N ALA A 91 -3.62 21.17 -19.42
CA ALA A 91 -2.24 21.11 -19.89
C ALA A 91 -2.13 20.40 -21.25
N ALA A 92 -2.92 19.35 -21.49
CA ALA A 92 -2.96 18.67 -22.79
C ALA A 92 -3.58 19.54 -23.89
N GLU A 93 -4.69 20.21 -23.59
CA GLU A 93 -5.39 21.11 -24.52
C GLU A 93 -4.54 22.34 -24.90
N ASP A 94 -3.76 22.88 -23.96
CA ASP A 94 -2.90 24.06 -24.18
C ASP A 94 -1.47 23.68 -24.62
N HIS A 95 -1.23 22.38 -24.90
CA HIS A 95 0.07 21.82 -25.30
C HIS A 95 1.23 22.20 -24.35
N LEU A 96 0.96 22.18 -23.05
CA LEU A 96 1.95 22.48 -22.01
C LEU A 96 2.69 21.21 -21.59
N THR A 97 4.01 21.25 -21.65
CA THR A 97 4.84 20.17 -21.09
C THR A 97 4.89 20.26 -19.56
N THR A 98 4.81 19.09 -18.92
CA THR A 98 4.98 18.92 -17.47
C THR A 98 6.15 17.98 -17.16
N SER A 99 7.02 17.72 -18.15
CA SER A 99 8.15 16.80 -18.02
C SER A 99 9.17 17.22 -16.96
N HIS A 100 9.29 18.52 -16.67
CA HIS A 100 10.14 19.05 -15.61
C HIS A 100 9.55 18.84 -14.20
N PHE A 101 8.31 18.40 -14.08
CA PHE A 101 7.73 18.11 -12.77
C PHE A 101 8.41 16.90 -12.14
N LEU A 102 9.02 17.12 -10.98
CA LEU A 102 9.75 16.08 -10.26
C LEU A 102 8.80 15.09 -9.58
N GLY A 103 7.53 15.45 -9.35
CA GLY A 103 6.58 14.55 -8.68
C GLY A 103 7.12 14.08 -7.33
N GLN A 104 7.08 12.78 -7.02
CA GLN A 104 7.71 12.23 -5.81
C GLN A 104 9.25 12.22 -5.87
N ALA A 105 9.85 12.41 -7.05
CA ALA A 105 11.31 12.43 -7.22
C ALA A 105 11.97 13.66 -6.56
N HIS A 106 11.22 14.72 -6.23
CA HIS A 106 11.75 15.85 -5.45
C HIS A 106 12.20 15.45 -4.02
N GLN A 107 11.70 14.30 -3.52
CA GLN A 107 12.13 13.69 -2.26
C GLN A 107 13.14 12.56 -2.45
N ARG A 108 13.42 12.15 -3.69
CA ARG A 108 14.35 11.06 -3.97
C ARG A 108 15.77 11.49 -3.59
N GLY A 109 16.43 10.69 -2.75
CA GLY A 109 17.77 10.98 -2.22
C GLY A 109 17.78 11.88 -0.98
N LYS A 110 16.65 12.51 -0.61
CA LYS A 110 16.54 13.22 0.66
C LYS A 110 16.32 12.20 1.77
N ARG A 111 17.11 12.29 2.84
CA ARG A 111 16.84 11.53 4.07
C ARG A 111 15.53 12.05 4.66
N GLY A 112 14.62 11.14 5.02
CA GLY A 112 13.41 11.51 5.73
C GLY A 112 13.75 12.24 7.03
N THR A 113 12.88 13.16 7.44
CA THR A 113 13.09 13.97 8.65
C THR A 113 12.91 13.17 9.94
N THR A 114 12.20 12.04 9.89
CA THR A 114 12.01 11.16 11.04
C THR A 114 13.23 10.25 11.23
N PRO A 115 13.91 10.30 12.39
CA PRO A 115 14.97 9.36 12.72
C PRO A 115 14.47 7.91 12.67
N VAL A 116 15.33 7.01 12.19
CA VAL A 116 15.05 5.57 12.21
C VAL A 116 15.17 5.10 13.66
N ARG A 117 14.07 4.57 14.23
CA ARG A 117 14.08 3.94 15.56
C ARG A 117 15.05 2.74 15.58
N ARG A 118 15.78 2.55 16.67
CA ARG A 118 16.71 1.44 16.82
C ARG A 118 15.98 0.15 17.19
N ALA A 119 16.63 -1.01 17.02
CA ALA A 119 16.05 -2.30 17.38
C ALA A 119 15.61 -2.36 18.84
N GLU A 120 16.43 -1.86 19.78
CA GLU A 120 16.08 -1.85 21.19
C GLU A 120 14.90 -0.93 21.54
N ASP A 121 14.60 0.09 20.72
CA ASP A 121 13.43 0.93 20.92
C ASP A 121 12.16 0.27 20.41
N ILE A 122 12.30 -0.70 19.49
CA ILE A 122 11.20 -1.42 18.85
C ILE A 122 10.86 -2.70 19.61
N LEU A 123 11.87 -3.46 20.02
CA LEU A 123 11.72 -4.76 20.66
C LEU A 123 11.45 -4.64 22.16
N VAL A 124 10.35 -3.96 22.49
CA VAL A 124 9.94 -3.66 23.86
C VAL A 124 8.48 -4.01 24.07
N ARG A 125 8.11 -4.24 25.32
CA ARG A 125 6.69 -4.25 25.68
C ARG A 125 6.18 -2.81 25.71
N HIS A 126 5.01 -2.57 25.12
CA HIS A 126 4.44 -1.23 25.04
C HIS A 126 2.94 -1.20 25.35
N ASP A 127 2.45 -0.03 25.76
CA ASP A 127 1.04 0.24 26.07
C ASP A 127 0.32 1.02 24.94
N GLY A 128 1.01 1.21 23.81
CA GLY A 128 0.52 1.99 22.67
C GLY A 128 -0.83 1.52 22.12
N LYS A 129 -1.60 2.47 21.55
CA LYS A 129 -2.94 2.22 20.99
C LYS A 129 -2.95 1.39 19.71
N ARG A 130 -1.79 1.18 19.07
CA ARG A 130 -1.65 0.52 17.77
C ARG A 130 -0.52 -0.49 17.83
N ARG A 131 -0.72 -1.63 17.16
CA ARG A 131 0.32 -2.65 16.96
C ARG A 131 1.50 -2.07 16.17
N THR A 132 2.71 -2.46 16.56
CA THR A 132 3.91 -2.19 15.78
C THR A 132 3.80 -2.82 14.39
N ARG A 133 4.17 -2.07 13.35
CA ARG A 133 4.07 -2.57 11.98
C ARG A 133 5.06 -3.73 11.78
N SER A 134 4.61 -4.84 11.19
CA SER A 134 5.43 -6.06 11.08
C SER A 134 6.77 -5.86 10.37
N HIS A 135 6.88 -4.94 9.40
CA HIS A 135 8.17 -4.64 8.75
C HIS A 135 9.18 -3.99 9.70
N LEU A 136 8.73 -3.25 10.72
CA LEU A 136 9.60 -2.69 11.76
C LEU A 136 10.11 -3.79 12.68
N LEU A 137 9.23 -4.72 13.07
CA LEU A 137 9.60 -5.90 13.87
C LEU A 137 10.60 -6.78 13.13
N ARG A 138 10.35 -7.13 11.86
CA ARG A 138 11.30 -7.91 11.03
C ARG A 138 12.66 -7.23 10.94
N ARG A 139 12.68 -5.92 10.71
CA ARG A 139 13.92 -5.15 10.65
C ARG A 139 14.66 -5.19 11.99
N ALA A 140 13.96 -4.94 13.09
CA ALA A 140 14.53 -4.93 14.43
C ALA A 140 15.05 -6.32 14.85
N LEU A 141 14.33 -7.40 14.52
CA LEU A 141 14.78 -8.77 14.73
C LEU A 141 16.06 -9.03 13.93
N ARG A 142 16.11 -8.67 12.65
CA ARG A 142 17.33 -8.81 11.86
C ARG A 142 18.52 -8.04 12.45
N GLU A 143 18.28 -6.79 12.88
CA GLU A 143 19.29 -5.96 13.57
C GLU A 143 19.77 -6.62 14.89
N ALA A 144 18.89 -7.32 15.60
CA ALA A 144 19.20 -8.07 16.83
C ALA A 144 19.86 -9.45 16.58
N GLY A 145 20.25 -9.77 15.34
CA GLY A 145 20.96 -11.01 15.01
C GLY A 145 20.05 -12.24 14.88
N VAL A 146 18.76 -12.05 14.65
CA VAL A 146 17.80 -13.14 14.48
C VAL A 146 17.94 -13.76 13.09
N PRO A 147 18.14 -15.09 12.99
CA PRO A 147 18.16 -15.77 11.69
C PRO A 147 16.87 -15.52 10.90
N GLU A 148 17.00 -15.26 9.61
CA GLU A 148 15.86 -15.05 8.70
C GLU A 148 15.32 -16.39 8.19
N GLU A 149 14.95 -17.25 9.14
CA GLU A 149 14.41 -18.59 8.92
C GLU A 149 13.18 -18.84 9.80
N CYS A 150 12.33 -19.76 9.35
CA CYS A 150 11.16 -20.19 10.10
C CYS A 150 11.59 -20.93 11.37
N ALA A 151 11.15 -20.45 12.53
CA ALA A 151 11.46 -21.06 13.82
C ALA A 151 10.86 -22.47 14.01
N GLU A 152 9.91 -22.89 13.17
CA GLU A 152 9.30 -24.22 13.24
C GLU A 152 9.90 -25.21 12.23
N CYS A 153 10.01 -24.83 10.96
CA CYS A 153 10.45 -25.75 9.89
C CYS A 153 11.82 -25.42 9.28
N GLY A 154 12.47 -24.34 9.71
CA GLY A 154 13.80 -23.93 9.24
C GLY A 154 13.85 -23.38 7.82
N VAL A 155 12.72 -23.25 7.10
CA VAL A 155 12.72 -22.65 5.76
C VAL A 155 13.15 -21.18 5.84
N GLY A 156 14.06 -20.77 4.97
CA GLY A 156 14.52 -19.39 4.89
C GLY A 156 13.50 -18.43 4.26
N SER A 157 13.96 -17.21 3.96
CA SER A 157 13.21 -16.18 3.23
C SER A 157 13.12 -16.42 1.72
N GLU A 158 13.37 -17.63 1.24
CA GLU A 158 13.29 -18.00 -0.17
C GLU A 158 12.43 -19.26 -0.34
N TRP A 159 11.55 -19.22 -1.33
CA TRP A 159 10.70 -20.34 -1.73
C TRP A 159 10.76 -20.51 -3.25
N LEU A 160 11.22 -21.67 -3.72
CA LEU A 160 11.38 -21.97 -5.15
C LEU A 160 12.18 -20.90 -5.92
N GLY A 161 13.29 -20.41 -5.35
CA GLY A 161 14.12 -19.38 -5.99
C GLY A 161 13.54 -17.97 -5.91
N ARG A 162 12.42 -17.76 -5.19
CA ARG A 162 11.75 -16.46 -5.09
C ARG A 162 11.71 -15.98 -3.64
N PRO A 163 11.87 -14.68 -3.39
CA PRO A 163 11.74 -14.14 -2.04
C PRO A 163 10.37 -14.43 -1.43
N MET A 164 10.37 -14.91 -0.19
CA MET A 164 9.19 -15.17 0.63
C MET A 164 9.32 -14.37 1.93
N THR A 165 8.26 -13.67 2.30
CA THR A 165 8.23 -12.98 3.59
C THR A 165 7.95 -13.99 4.70
N LEU A 166 8.84 -14.08 5.67
CA LEU A 166 8.52 -14.71 6.95
C LEU A 166 7.63 -13.78 7.76
N GLU A 167 6.57 -14.33 8.32
CA GLU A 167 5.62 -13.64 9.16
C GLU A 167 6.14 -13.51 10.59
N VAL A 168 5.75 -12.42 11.27
CA VAL A 168 6.07 -12.22 12.70
C VAL A 168 4.93 -12.75 13.53
N ASP A 169 5.22 -13.76 14.34
CA ASP A 169 4.29 -14.33 15.31
C ASP A 169 4.71 -13.96 16.74
N HIS A 170 3.72 -13.62 17.55
CA HIS A 170 3.86 -13.42 18.99
C HIS A 170 3.53 -14.74 19.67
N ILE A 171 4.49 -15.34 20.38
CA ILE A 171 4.37 -16.68 20.96
C ILE A 171 3.17 -16.77 21.92
N ASP A 172 2.95 -15.72 22.71
CA ASP A 172 1.82 -15.60 23.64
C ASP A 172 0.53 -15.03 23.00
N GLY A 173 0.61 -14.54 21.77
CA GLY A 173 -0.46 -13.84 21.06
C GLY A 173 -0.74 -12.40 21.53
N ASP A 174 0.01 -11.85 22.49
CA ASP A 174 -0.09 -10.46 22.93
C ASP A 174 0.72 -9.55 21.99
N TRP A 175 0.00 -8.84 21.11
CA TRP A 175 0.60 -7.90 20.16
C TRP A 175 1.31 -6.70 20.81
N ARG A 176 1.14 -6.49 22.12
CA ARG A 176 1.79 -5.42 22.88
C ARG A 176 3.18 -5.82 23.38
N ASP A 177 3.49 -7.11 23.38
CA ASP A 177 4.76 -7.63 23.85
C ASP A 177 5.67 -7.92 22.66
N ASP A 178 6.27 -6.85 22.11
CA ASP A 178 7.22 -6.94 20.99
C ASP A 178 8.65 -7.31 21.44
N ARG A 179 8.83 -7.76 22.69
CA ARG A 179 10.16 -8.17 23.17
C ARG A 179 10.69 -9.34 22.35
N ARG A 180 12.00 -9.36 22.15
CA ARG A 180 12.70 -10.34 21.30
C ARG A 180 12.32 -11.78 21.63
N GLU A 181 12.25 -12.10 22.92
CA GLU A 181 11.93 -13.43 23.45
C GLU A 181 10.49 -13.89 23.15
N ASN A 182 9.56 -12.96 22.89
CA ASN A 182 8.17 -13.29 22.56
C ASN A 182 7.92 -13.34 21.05
N LEU A 183 8.89 -12.94 20.22
CA LEU A 183 8.75 -12.88 18.77
C LEU A 183 9.48 -14.02 18.07
N ARG A 184 8.80 -14.65 17.12
CA ARG A 184 9.40 -15.61 16.19
C ARG A 184 9.03 -15.32 14.74
N LEU A 185 9.92 -15.70 13.83
CA LEU A 185 9.66 -15.66 12.39
C LEU A 185 9.11 -17.01 11.96
N LEU A 186 8.02 -17.02 11.20
CA LEU A 186 7.40 -18.25 10.68
C LEU A 186 7.14 -18.11 9.19
N CYS A 187 7.26 -19.19 8.43
CA CYS A 187 6.78 -19.19 7.05
C CYS A 187 5.25 -19.12 7.01
N PRO A 188 4.64 -18.69 5.89
CA PRO A 188 3.18 -18.56 5.79
C PRO A 188 2.42 -19.84 6.13
N ASN A 189 2.98 -21.01 5.82
CA ASN A 189 2.35 -22.30 6.09
C ASN A 189 2.40 -22.68 7.58
N CYS A 190 3.55 -22.55 8.23
CA CYS A 190 3.68 -22.79 9.68
C CYS A 190 2.85 -21.78 10.46
N HIS A 191 2.92 -20.50 10.10
CA HIS A 191 2.17 -19.45 10.76
C HIS A 191 0.66 -19.72 10.73
N ALA A 192 0.12 -20.23 9.61
CA ALA A 192 -1.28 -20.61 9.47
C ALA A 192 -1.77 -21.70 10.45
N THR A 193 -0.84 -22.48 11.03
CA THR A 193 -1.16 -23.55 11.99
C THR A 193 -1.05 -23.12 13.45
N THR A 194 -0.55 -21.90 13.71
CA THR A 194 -0.42 -21.40 15.09
C THR A 194 -1.78 -21.18 15.74
N SER A 195 -1.85 -21.34 17.06
CA SER A 195 -3.07 -21.08 17.84
C SER A 195 -3.46 -19.59 17.86
N THR A 196 -2.49 -18.71 17.60
CA THR A 196 -2.58 -17.25 17.49
C THR A 196 -3.02 -16.78 16.11
N TRP A 197 -2.96 -17.63 15.08
CA TRP A 197 -3.34 -17.32 13.70
C TRP A 197 -4.81 -16.89 13.57
N CYS A 198 -5.05 -15.79 12.87
CA CYS A 198 -6.36 -15.15 12.64
C CYS A 198 -7.17 -14.79 13.90
N ARG A 199 -6.65 -15.07 15.10
CA ARG A 199 -7.27 -14.75 16.38
C ARG A 199 -6.48 -13.61 16.98
N GLY A 200 -6.83 -12.38 16.63
CA GLY A 200 -6.35 -11.22 17.38
C GLY A 200 -6.79 -11.37 18.84
N GLY A 201 -5.91 -11.89 19.70
CA GLY A 201 -6.07 -12.00 21.15
C GLY A 201 -7.31 -12.77 21.64
N GLY A 202 -7.08 -13.99 22.14
CA GLY A 202 -7.93 -14.58 23.18
C GLY A 202 -9.01 -15.56 22.70
N ARG A 203 -8.63 -16.83 22.53
CA ARG A 203 -9.34 -17.98 23.16
C ARG A 203 -8.31 -19.08 23.35
N SER A 204 -7.83 -19.24 24.59
CA SER A 204 -7.09 -20.43 25.02
C SER A 204 -7.93 -21.66 24.69
N ARG A 205 -7.55 -22.43 23.67
CA ARG A 205 -8.06 -23.79 23.50
C ARG A 205 -7.28 -24.66 24.47
N GLY A 206 -7.97 -25.18 25.48
CA GLY A 206 -7.42 -26.17 26.40
C GLY A 206 -6.80 -27.33 25.63
N GLN A 207 -5.63 -27.77 26.08
CA GLN A 207 -4.93 -28.94 25.55
C GLN A 207 -5.83 -30.18 25.63
N PRO A 208 -5.93 -31.02 24.58
CA PRO A 208 -6.33 -32.39 24.77
C PRO A 208 -5.18 -33.18 25.40
N ARG A 209 -5.53 -34.07 26.33
CA ARG A 209 -4.65 -35.06 26.95
C ARG A 209 -4.15 -36.08 25.93
#